data_AF-L1LD42-F1
#
_entry.id   AF-L1LD42-F1
#
_cell.length_a   1.000
_cell.length_b   1.000
_cell.length_c   1.000
_cell.angle_alpha   90.00
_cell.angle_beta   90.00
_cell.angle_gamma   90.00
#
_symmetry.space_group_name_H-M   'P 1'
#
loop_
_entity.id
_entity.type
_entity.pdbx_description
1 polymer ?
#
loop_
_entity_poly.entity_id
_entity_poly.type
_entity_poly.pdbx_seq_one_letter_code
_entity_poly.pdbx_strand_id
1 'polypeptide(L)'
;MDMGKIKPKKSWNPDPKALEITKLVVYGVNYGQDLGCDQRINTSTPEIDRLPRLSFTHTLSNFKGNTIPHDKLMTIFNLTRLNMRSLYDENDFDGGWNDKKKLGELKYHKTHILIVSKEDLEIIGFASYRFLIMREQQPPTPVCYIYELQIKDEYRGQGLGRFLVQLLEIIAKYTLCKKLMCTVLKANHRALKFYRERCHFSNDESDPNSSYHVLKGIL
;
A
#
# COMPACT_ATOMS: atom_id res chain seq x y z
N MET A 1 11.11 30.17 39.89
CA MET A 1 10.34 29.93 38.66
C MET A 1 10.75 28.59 38.12
N ASP A 2 9.87 27.61 38.24
CA ASP A 2 10.14 26.22 37.84
C ASP A 2 10.00 26.13 36.30
N MET A 3 11.12 25.94 35.62
CA MET A 3 11.15 25.72 34.17
C MET A 3 10.63 24.31 33.90
N GLY A 4 9.30 24.19 33.85
CA GLY A 4 8.60 22.95 33.55
C GLY A 4 9.22 22.27 32.35
N LYS A 5 9.83 21.10 32.58
CA LYS A 5 10.37 20.22 31.54
C LYS A 5 9.24 19.91 30.56
N ILE A 6 9.27 20.55 29.40
CA ILE A 6 8.37 20.25 28.29
C ILE A 6 8.58 18.78 27.96
N LYS A 7 7.61 17.93 28.30
CA LYS A 7 7.63 16.52 27.90
C LYS A 7 7.77 16.49 26.37
N PRO A 8 8.75 15.78 25.80
CA PRO A 8 8.89 15.72 24.36
C PRO A 8 7.59 15.20 23.76
N LYS A 9 7.01 15.95 22.80
CA LYS A 9 5.84 15.49 22.04
C LYS A 9 6.15 14.09 21.52
N LYS A 10 5.30 13.11 21.86
CA LYS A 10 5.45 11.71 21.45
C LYS A 10 5.67 11.69 19.93
N SER A 11 6.82 11.19 19.48
CA SER A 11 7.11 11.07 18.05
C SER A 11 6.07 10.15 17.41
N TRP A 12 5.55 10.53 16.25
CA TRP A 12 4.58 9.70 15.52
C TRP A 12 5.22 8.36 15.19
N ASN A 13 4.71 7.29 15.81
CA ASN A 13 5.13 5.91 15.59
C ASN A 13 3.90 5.08 15.22
N PRO A 14 3.56 5.01 13.92
CA PRO A 14 2.31 4.39 13.47
C PRO A 14 2.39 2.87 13.42
N ASP A 15 3.58 2.27 13.42
CA ASP A 15 3.75 0.84 13.10
C ASP A 15 2.93 -0.11 13.99
N PRO A 16 2.89 0.04 15.33
CA PRO A 16 2.04 -0.82 16.18
C PRO A 16 0.56 -0.69 15.83
N LYS A 17 0.06 0.54 15.65
CA LYS A 17 -1.35 0.78 15.31
C LYS A 17 -1.68 0.33 13.90
N ALA A 18 -0.75 0.53 12.96
CA ALA A 18 -0.89 0.09 11.59
C ALA A 18 -1.02 -1.44 11.50
N LEU A 19 -0.22 -2.18 12.25
CA LEU A 19 -0.32 -3.63 12.28
C LEU A 19 -1.66 -4.11 12.84
N GLU A 20 -2.13 -3.49 13.92
CA GLU A 20 -3.45 -3.75 14.52
C GLU A 20 -4.58 -3.50 13.52
N ILE A 21 -4.62 -2.31 12.90
CA ILE A 21 -5.63 -1.92 11.93
C ILE A 21 -5.59 -2.81 10.68
N THR A 22 -4.40 -3.11 10.17
CA THR A 22 -4.23 -3.98 9.00
C THR A 22 -4.81 -5.37 9.29
N LYS A 23 -4.55 -5.94 10.47
CA LYS A 23 -5.13 -7.24 10.88
C LYS A 23 -6.66 -7.19 10.96
N LEU A 24 -7.24 -6.13 11.50
CA LEU A 24 -8.70 -5.96 11.57
C LEU A 24 -9.33 -5.85 10.19
N VAL A 25 -8.70 -5.09 9.28
CA VAL A 25 -9.17 -4.96 7.89
C VAL A 25 -9.09 -6.30 7.15
N VAL A 26 -7.97 -7.03 7.28
CA VAL A 26 -7.79 -8.37 6.69
C VAL A 26 -8.86 -9.34 7.23
N TYR A 27 -9.07 -9.37 8.54
CA TYR A 27 -10.08 -10.22 9.15
C TYR A 27 -11.49 -9.86 8.65
N GLY A 28 -11.83 -8.58 8.60
CA GLY A 28 -13.13 -8.10 8.11
C GLY A 28 -13.38 -8.47 6.64
N VAL A 29 -12.37 -8.38 5.78
CA VAL A 29 -12.50 -8.80 4.37
C VAL A 29 -12.68 -10.31 4.24
N ASN A 30 -11.89 -11.10 4.98
CA ASN A 30 -11.90 -12.56 4.84
C ASN A 30 -13.15 -13.21 5.46
N TYR A 31 -13.69 -12.65 6.54
CA TYR A 31 -14.72 -13.32 7.37
C TYR A 31 -15.96 -12.47 7.65
N GLY A 32 -15.93 -11.17 7.36
CA GLY A 32 -17.00 -10.24 7.71
C GLY A 32 -18.33 -10.46 6.96
N GLN A 33 -18.34 -11.23 5.87
CA GLN A 33 -19.57 -11.60 5.17
C GLN A 33 -20.27 -12.85 5.73
N ASP A 34 -19.59 -13.65 6.56
CA ASP A 34 -20.12 -14.89 7.17
C ASP A 34 -20.69 -14.70 8.58
N LEU A 35 -20.57 -13.49 9.16
CA LEU A 35 -21.21 -13.17 10.42
C LEU A 35 -22.71 -12.89 10.17
N GLY A 36 -23.52 -13.94 10.38
CA GLY A 36 -24.98 -13.88 10.30
C GLY A 36 -25.59 -12.70 11.06
N CYS A 37 -26.83 -12.33 10.68
CA CYS A 37 -27.46 -11.07 11.07
C CYS A 37 -27.59 -10.82 12.59
N ASP A 38 -27.37 -11.83 13.43
CA ASP A 38 -27.47 -11.79 14.89
C ASP A 38 -26.16 -11.59 15.66
N GLN A 39 -24.99 -11.55 14.99
CA GLN A 39 -23.72 -11.26 15.65
C GLN A 39 -22.96 -10.13 14.97
N ARG A 40 -23.57 -8.93 14.95
CA ARG A 40 -22.77 -7.70 14.89
C ARG A 40 -22.02 -7.57 16.20
N ILE A 41 -20.88 -8.25 16.30
CA ILE A 41 -19.88 -7.93 17.31
C ILE A 41 -19.61 -6.43 17.13
N ASN A 42 -19.81 -5.68 18.22
CA ASN A 42 -19.63 -4.24 18.33
C ASN A 42 -18.13 -3.86 18.23
N THR A 43 -17.47 -4.31 17.16
CA THR A 43 -16.15 -3.89 16.74
C THR A 43 -16.37 -2.91 15.61
N SER A 44 -15.93 -1.68 15.84
CA SER A 44 -15.83 -0.59 14.87
C SER A 44 -14.91 -0.99 13.71
N THR A 45 -15.37 -1.90 12.87
CA THR A 45 -14.59 -2.41 11.74
C THR A 45 -14.33 -1.24 10.79
N PRO A 46 -13.06 -1.00 10.39
CA PRO A 46 -12.69 0.20 9.65
C PRO A 46 -13.37 0.30 8.28
N GLU A 47 -14.46 1.06 8.12
CA GLU A 47 -15.17 1.39 6.86
C GLU A 47 -15.18 0.31 5.74
N ILE A 48 -15.09 -0.98 6.09
CA ILE A 48 -14.83 -2.07 5.12
C ILE A 48 -16.01 -2.30 4.19
N ASP A 49 -17.22 -1.96 4.64
CA ASP A 49 -18.45 -2.03 3.87
C ASP A 49 -18.44 -1.12 2.63
N ARG A 50 -17.53 -0.13 2.60
CA ARG A 50 -17.34 0.79 1.46
C ARG A 50 -16.39 0.23 0.40
N LEU A 51 -15.76 -0.92 0.64
CA LEU A 51 -14.85 -1.53 -0.32
C LEU A 51 -15.63 -2.09 -1.52
N PRO A 52 -15.07 -1.98 -2.74
CA PRO A 52 -15.69 -2.52 -3.93
C PRO A 52 -15.68 -4.04 -3.84
N ARG A 53 -16.79 -4.66 -4.24
CA ARG A 53 -16.88 -6.11 -4.34
C ARG A 53 -16.11 -6.57 -5.58
N LEU A 54 -15.20 -7.51 -5.39
CA LEU A 54 -14.54 -8.21 -6.49
C LEU A 54 -15.47 -9.33 -6.99
N SER A 55 -15.41 -9.61 -8.29
CA SER A 55 -16.26 -10.64 -8.93
C SER A 55 -15.79 -12.07 -8.69
N PHE A 56 -14.76 -12.26 -7.86
CA PHE A 56 -14.16 -13.55 -7.56
C PHE A 56 -13.85 -13.69 -6.07
N THR A 57 -13.88 -14.93 -5.60
CA THR A 57 -13.49 -15.28 -4.24
C THR A 57 -12.00 -15.01 -4.04
N HIS A 58 -11.68 -14.29 -2.98
CA HIS A 58 -10.32 -13.92 -2.65
C HIS A 58 -10.14 -13.85 -1.14
N THR A 59 -8.89 -13.97 -0.72
CA THR A 59 -8.48 -13.75 0.66
C THR A 59 -7.32 -12.78 0.72
N LEU A 60 -7.24 -12.07 1.84
CA LEU A 60 -6.14 -11.18 2.18
C LEU A 60 -5.23 -11.85 3.20
N SER A 61 -3.94 -11.59 3.05
CA SER A 61 -2.94 -11.86 4.08
C SER A 61 -1.99 -10.68 4.21
N ASN A 62 -1.51 -10.41 5.43
CA ASN A 62 -0.59 -9.32 5.70
C ASN A 62 0.71 -9.80 6.33
N PHE A 63 1.83 -9.17 5.94
CA PHE A 63 3.16 -9.49 6.44
C PHE A 63 3.99 -8.22 6.66
N LYS A 64 5.03 -8.34 7.49
CA LYS A 64 6.16 -7.41 7.47
C LYS A 64 7.19 -7.91 6.46
N GLY A 65 7.89 -6.98 5.80
CA GLY A 65 8.90 -7.30 4.80
C GLY A 65 9.99 -8.24 5.31
N ASN A 66 10.38 -8.13 6.58
CA ASN A 66 11.40 -8.97 7.19
C ASN A 66 10.86 -10.30 7.79
N THR A 67 9.54 -10.53 7.76
CA THR A 67 8.92 -11.74 8.34
C THR A 67 7.99 -12.47 7.36
N ILE A 68 7.90 -12.03 6.12
CA ILE A 68 7.15 -12.70 5.06
C ILE A 68 7.79 -14.07 4.75
N PRO A 69 6.99 -15.14 4.58
CA PRO A 69 7.49 -16.43 4.11
C PRO A 69 8.25 -16.32 2.78
N HIS A 70 9.32 -17.10 2.64
CA HIS A 70 10.24 -16.98 1.51
C HIS A 70 9.57 -17.22 0.15
N ASP A 71 8.70 -18.23 0.07
CA ASP A 71 7.88 -18.57 -1.10
C ASP A 71 6.99 -17.40 -1.55
N LYS A 72 6.31 -16.76 -0.60
CA LYS A 72 5.44 -15.60 -0.87
C LYS A 72 6.26 -14.40 -1.31
N LEU A 73 7.41 -14.15 -0.66
CA LEU A 73 8.32 -13.08 -1.05
C LEU A 73 8.84 -13.24 -2.48
N MET A 74 9.30 -14.45 -2.83
CA MET A 74 9.79 -14.71 -4.18
C MET A 74 8.67 -14.58 -5.21
N THR A 75 7.44 -14.98 -4.87
CA THR A 75 6.27 -14.80 -5.74
C THR A 75 5.99 -13.32 -6.02
N ILE A 76 5.91 -12.46 -5.00
CA ILE A 76 5.64 -11.03 -5.20
C ILE A 76 6.81 -10.31 -5.87
N PHE A 77 8.05 -10.74 -5.59
CA PHE A 77 9.25 -10.22 -6.25
C PHE A 77 9.24 -10.54 -7.75
N ASN A 78 8.97 -11.80 -8.12
CA ASN A 78 8.89 -12.21 -9.52
C ASN A 78 7.75 -11.50 -10.26
N LEU A 79 6.61 -11.29 -9.62
CA LEU A 79 5.52 -10.48 -10.18
C LEU A 79 5.95 -9.02 -10.43
N THR A 80 6.66 -8.42 -9.48
CA THR A 80 7.20 -7.06 -9.62
C THR A 80 8.20 -7.00 -10.78
N ARG A 81 9.13 -7.96 -10.83
CA ARG A 81 10.12 -8.06 -11.91
C ARG A 81 9.47 -8.20 -13.27
N LEU A 82 8.47 -9.07 -13.40
CA LEU A 82 7.71 -9.26 -14.63
C LEU A 82 7.04 -7.96 -15.09
N ASN A 83 6.46 -7.21 -14.17
CA ASN A 83 5.68 -6.01 -14.50
C ASN A 83 6.54 -4.75 -14.71
N MET A 84 7.70 -4.66 -14.06
CA MET A 84 8.43 -3.39 -13.92
C MET A 84 9.84 -3.41 -14.52
N ARG A 85 10.46 -4.57 -14.76
CA ARG A 85 11.87 -4.63 -15.20
C ARG A 85 12.11 -3.80 -16.46
N SER A 86 11.34 -4.02 -17.53
CA SER A 86 11.49 -3.26 -18.77
C SER A 86 11.32 -1.75 -18.56
N LEU A 87 10.34 -1.34 -17.75
CA LEU A 87 10.15 0.08 -17.43
C LEU A 87 11.34 0.69 -16.69
N TYR A 88 11.97 -0.04 -15.77
CA TYR A 88 13.18 0.41 -15.10
C TYR A 88 14.35 0.53 -16.08
N ASP A 89 14.60 -0.54 -16.86
CA ASP A 89 15.74 -0.65 -17.78
C ASP A 89 15.65 0.37 -18.93
N GLU A 90 14.48 0.53 -19.55
CA GLU A 90 14.29 1.41 -20.72
C GLU A 90 14.29 2.91 -20.37
N ASN A 91 14.02 3.25 -19.11
CA ASN A 91 13.94 4.65 -18.66
C ASN A 91 15.13 5.07 -17.79
N ASP A 92 16.16 4.21 -17.68
CA ASP A 92 17.30 4.35 -16.77
C ASP A 92 16.86 4.79 -15.36
N PHE A 93 15.72 4.28 -14.92
CA PHE A 93 15.15 4.72 -13.65
C PHE A 93 15.97 4.09 -12.54
N ASP A 94 16.63 4.96 -11.75
CA ASP A 94 17.45 4.55 -10.61
C ASP A 94 18.61 3.60 -11.01
N GLY A 95 19.13 3.79 -12.24
CA GLY A 95 20.20 2.98 -12.82
C GLY A 95 19.75 1.65 -13.41
N GLY A 96 18.45 1.50 -13.70
CA GLY A 96 17.85 0.28 -14.23
C GLY A 96 17.42 -0.73 -13.15
N TRP A 97 16.94 -1.88 -13.59
CA TRP A 97 16.41 -2.90 -12.70
C TRP A 97 17.52 -3.65 -11.95
N ASN A 98 17.40 -3.76 -10.63
CA ASN A 98 18.35 -4.48 -9.79
C ASN A 98 17.63 -5.43 -8.82
N ASP A 99 17.78 -6.74 -9.04
CA ASP A 99 17.17 -7.80 -8.23
C ASP A 99 17.50 -7.66 -6.74
N LYS A 100 18.77 -7.42 -6.39
CA LYS A 100 19.23 -7.31 -5.01
C LYS A 100 18.63 -6.09 -4.31
N LYS A 101 18.60 -4.94 -5.00
CA LYS A 101 18.01 -3.70 -4.49
C LYS A 101 16.52 -3.86 -4.25
N LYS A 102 15.78 -4.39 -5.23
CA LYS A 102 14.34 -4.60 -5.11
C LYS A 102 13.99 -5.62 -4.02
N LEU A 103 14.73 -6.72 -3.91
CA LEU A 103 14.59 -7.66 -2.80
C LEU A 103 14.87 -6.99 -1.45
N GLY A 104 15.89 -6.14 -1.38
CA GLY A 104 16.20 -5.35 -0.18
C GLY A 104 15.05 -4.41 0.22
N GLU A 105 14.41 -3.77 -0.74
CA GLU A 105 13.24 -2.91 -0.53
C GLU A 105 12.03 -3.70 0.02
N LEU A 106 11.73 -4.84 -0.59
CA LEU A 106 10.64 -5.72 -0.16
C LEU A 106 10.90 -6.30 1.23
N LYS A 107 12.17 -6.67 1.54
CA LYS A 107 12.57 -7.24 2.83
C LYS A 107 12.74 -6.23 3.97
N TYR A 108 12.65 -4.93 3.68
CA TYR A 108 12.92 -3.91 4.69
C TYR A 108 11.92 -4.01 5.85
N HIS A 109 12.42 -3.94 7.09
CA HIS A 109 11.61 -4.17 8.30
C HIS A 109 10.43 -3.20 8.48
N LYS A 110 10.49 -1.98 7.90
CA LYS A 110 9.35 -1.05 7.92
C LYS A 110 8.34 -1.29 6.79
N THR A 111 8.67 -2.11 5.80
CA THR A 111 7.73 -2.51 4.74
C THR A 111 6.60 -3.34 5.34
N HIS A 112 5.37 -2.91 5.11
CA HIS A 112 4.16 -3.70 5.29
C HIS A 112 3.73 -4.22 3.91
N ILE A 113 3.21 -5.44 3.86
CA ILE A 113 2.82 -6.11 2.63
C ILE A 113 1.40 -6.66 2.81
N LEU A 114 0.52 -6.36 1.86
CA LEU A 114 -0.80 -6.96 1.70
C LEU A 114 -0.81 -7.81 0.44
N ILE A 115 -1.15 -9.08 0.58
CA ILE A 115 -1.25 -10.05 -0.52
C ILE A 115 -2.72 -10.42 -0.70
N VAL A 116 -3.14 -10.47 -1.96
CA VAL A 116 -4.44 -10.99 -2.37
C VAL A 116 -4.23 -12.35 -3.03
N SER A 117 -4.90 -13.37 -2.50
CA SER A 117 -4.93 -14.71 -3.07
C SER A 117 -6.30 -15.02 -3.63
N LYS A 118 -6.39 -15.66 -4.79
CA LYS A 118 -7.63 -16.27 -5.30
C LYS A 118 -7.75 -17.68 -4.77
N GLU A 119 -8.93 -18.00 -4.23
CA GLU A 119 -9.26 -19.35 -3.72
C GLU A 119 -8.21 -19.93 -2.75
N ASP A 120 -7.49 -19.07 -2.01
CA ASP A 120 -6.37 -19.44 -1.11
C ASP A 120 -5.16 -20.14 -1.76
N LEU A 121 -5.15 -20.28 -3.09
CA LEU A 121 -4.13 -21.01 -3.84
C LEU A 121 -3.15 -20.09 -4.56
N GLU A 122 -3.67 -19.06 -5.22
CA GLU A 122 -2.91 -18.27 -6.17
C GLU A 122 -2.75 -16.82 -5.72
N ILE A 123 -1.52 -16.34 -5.55
CA ILE A 123 -1.28 -14.89 -5.38
C ILE A 123 -1.57 -14.18 -6.70
N ILE A 124 -2.58 -13.31 -6.69
CA ILE A 124 -3.05 -12.57 -7.87
C ILE A 124 -2.65 -11.10 -7.86
N GLY A 125 -2.30 -10.57 -6.69
CA GLY A 125 -1.79 -9.21 -6.56
C GLY A 125 -1.31 -8.92 -5.15
N PHE A 126 -0.58 -7.83 -5.01
CA PHE A 126 -0.12 -7.36 -3.71
C PHE A 126 0.09 -5.85 -3.72
N ALA A 127 0.12 -5.26 -2.53
CA ALA A 127 0.64 -3.93 -2.31
C ALA A 127 1.70 -3.96 -1.21
N SER A 128 2.77 -3.18 -1.38
CA SER A 128 3.73 -2.91 -0.31
C SER A 128 3.76 -1.42 0.01
N TYR A 129 3.82 -1.10 1.30
CA TYR A 129 3.70 0.27 1.76
C TYR A 129 4.51 0.51 3.04
N ARG A 130 4.84 1.77 3.30
CA ARG A 130 5.55 2.22 4.50
C ARG A 130 4.93 3.50 5.04
N PHE A 131 5.07 3.69 6.34
CA PHE A 131 4.72 4.96 6.97
C PHE A 131 5.97 5.82 7.12
N LEU A 132 5.88 7.07 6.68
CA LEU A 132 7.00 8.02 6.76
C LEU A 132 6.50 9.45 6.98
N ILE A 133 7.42 10.32 7.41
CA ILE A 133 7.17 11.76 7.49
C ILE A 133 7.71 12.39 6.22
N MET A 134 6.83 12.83 5.33
CA MET A 134 7.20 13.59 4.14
C MET A 134 7.59 15.02 4.54
N ARG A 135 8.74 15.49 4.05
CA ARG A 135 9.31 16.80 4.40
C ARG A 135 9.71 17.62 3.17
N GLU A 136 9.70 17.00 2.00
CA GLU A 136 10.16 17.65 0.78
C GLU A 136 9.12 18.66 0.31
N GLN A 137 9.54 19.93 0.22
CA GLN A 137 8.73 21.05 -0.27
C GLN A 137 7.40 21.25 0.49
N GLN A 138 7.30 20.75 1.72
CA GLN A 138 6.08 20.82 2.53
C GLN A 138 6.37 20.70 4.03
N PRO A 139 5.43 21.12 4.91
CA PRO A 139 5.55 20.85 6.34
C PRO A 139 5.65 19.35 6.64
N PRO A 140 6.29 18.92 7.75
CA PRO A 140 6.38 17.52 8.14
C PRO A 140 5.00 16.85 8.17
N THR A 141 4.74 15.98 7.19
CA THR A 141 3.42 15.41 6.94
C THR A 141 3.48 13.89 7.09
N PRO A 142 2.71 13.28 8.00
CA PRO A 142 2.60 11.83 8.09
C PRO A 142 1.90 11.25 6.87
N VAL A 143 2.53 10.28 6.20
CA VAL A 143 1.99 9.68 4.96
C VAL A 143 2.11 8.16 4.97
N CYS A 144 1.17 7.51 4.28
CA CYS A 144 1.27 6.12 3.87
C CYS A 144 1.81 6.11 2.44
N TYR A 145 2.97 5.54 2.22
CA TYR A 145 3.65 5.56 0.92
C TYR A 145 3.62 4.17 0.30
N ILE A 146 2.96 4.03 -0.85
CA ILE A 146 2.90 2.82 -1.66
C ILE A 146 4.22 2.69 -2.41
N TYR A 147 4.96 1.63 -2.11
CA TYR A 147 6.19 1.28 -2.80
C TYR A 147 5.91 0.38 -4.00
N GLU A 148 4.97 -0.56 -3.85
CA GLU A 148 4.57 -1.46 -4.93
C GLU A 148 3.06 -1.64 -4.92
N LEU A 149 2.46 -1.67 -6.11
CA LEU A 149 1.11 -2.14 -6.36
C LEU A 149 1.14 -2.98 -7.62
N GLN A 150 1.10 -4.29 -7.46
CA GLN A 150 1.33 -5.23 -8.56
C GLN A 150 0.17 -6.22 -8.67
N ILE A 151 -0.29 -6.44 -9.88
CA ILE A 151 -1.41 -7.34 -10.20
C ILE A 151 -1.02 -8.19 -11.40
N LYS A 152 -1.27 -9.49 -11.33
CA LYS A 152 -1.13 -10.44 -12.45
C LYS A 152 -1.99 -9.99 -13.62
N ASP A 153 -1.48 -10.16 -14.84
CA ASP A 153 -2.08 -9.53 -16.02
C ASP A 153 -3.55 -9.90 -16.22
N GLU A 154 -3.86 -11.19 -16.11
CA GLU A 154 -5.22 -11.74 -16.22
C GLU A 154 -6.23 -11.21 -15.19
N TYR A 155 -5.77 -10.65 -14.06
CA TYR A 155 -6.62 -10.06 -13.01
C TYR A 155 -6.71 -8.52 -13.07
N ARG A 156 -6.13 -7.90 -14.11
CA ARG A 156 -6.23 -6.46 -14.34
C ARG A 156 -7.59 -6.09 -14.94
N GLY A 157 -8.01 -4.84 -14.73
CA GLY A 157 -9.30 -4.35 -15.23
C GLY A 157 -10.51 -4.85 -14.43
N GLN A 158 -10.32 -5.73 -13.45
CA GLN A 158 -11.39 -6.33 -12.63
C GLN A 158 -11.59 -5.65 -11.26
N GLY A 159 -11.16 -4.39 -11.12
CA GLY A 159 -11.33 -3.61 -9.87
C GLY A 159 -10.30 -3.89 -8.76
N LEU A 160 -9.50 -4.97 -8.84
CA LEU A 160 -8.53 -5.37 -7.81
C LEU A 160 -7.54 -4.26 -7.40
N GLY A 161 -7.06 -3.46 -8.36
CA GLY A 161 -6.17 -2.33 -8.05
C GLY A 161 -6.84 -1.25 -7.22
N ARG A 162 -8.09 -0.90 -7.56
CA ARG A 162 -8.85 0.11 -6.82
C ARG A 162 -9.20 -0.41 -5.42
N PHE A 163 -9.55 -1.68 -5.31
CA PHE A 163 -9.78 -2.37 -4.03
C PHE A 163 -8.56 -2.25 -3.10
N LEU A 164 -7.36 -2.61 -3.58
CA LEU A 164 -6.12 -2.48 -2.79
C LEU A 164 -5.82 -1.03 -2.40
N VAL A 165 -6.02 -0.06 -3.29
CA VAL A 165 -5.82 1.36 -2.95
C VAL A 165 -6.79 1.82 -1.86
N GLN A 166 -8.07 1.47 -1.93
CA GLN A 166 -9.05 1.85 -0.91
C GLN A 166 -8.80 1.19 0.44
N LEU A 167 -8.30 -0.05 0.44
CA LEU A 167 -7.81 -0.70 1.67
C LEU A 167 -6.68 0.12 2.31
N LEU A 168 -5.72 0.58 1.51
CA LEU A 168 -4.62 1.42 2.01
C LEU A 168 -5.09 2.80 2.46
N GLU A 169 -6.11 3.39 1.83
CA GLU A 169 -6.75 4.63 2.29
C GLU A 169 -7.34 4.47 3.69
N ILE A 170 -8.07 3.37 3.94
CA ILE A 170 -8.62 3.04 5.26
C ILE A 170 -7.48 2.90 6.28
N ILE A 171 -6.46 2.08 5.97
CA ILE A 171 -5.32 1.88 6.88
C ILE A 171 -4.60 3.21 7.18
N ALA A 172 -4.42 4.05 6.16
CA ALA A 172 -3.77 5.36 6.29
C ALA A 172 -4.58 6.33 7.16
N LYS A 173 -5.92 6.39 6.99
CA LYS A 173 -6.82 7.20 7.83
C LYS A 173 -6.71 6.83 9.30
N TYR A 174 -6.81 5.54 9.61
CA TYR A 174 -6.77 5.02 10.98
C TYR A 174 -5.39 5.08 11.64
N THR A 175 -4.34 5.39 10.87
CA THR A 175 -2.97 5.63 11.35
C THR A 175 -2.59 7.12 11.38
N LEU A 176 -3.59 8.00 11.16
CA LEU A 176 -3.47 9.46 11.15
C LEU A 176 -2.55 10.01 10.04
N CYS A 177 -2.37 9.25 8.96
CA CYS A 177 -1.77 9.78 7.75
C CYS A 177 -2.66 10.86 7.13
N LYS A 178 -2.03 11.87 6.53
CA LYS A 178 -2.71 12.94 5.80
C LYS A 178 -2.80 12.69 4.30
N LYS A 179 -1.94 11.80 3.80
CA LYS A 179 -1.86 11.46 2.38
C LYS A 179 -1.56 9.97 2.21
N LEU A 180 -2.13 9.40 1.16
CA LEU A 180 -1.65 8.15 0.55
C LEU A 180 -0.83 8.55 -0.68
N MET A 181 0.43 8.14 -0.74
CA MET A 181 1.37 8.61 -1.77
C MET A 181 1.97 7.47 -2.57
N CYS A 182 2.41 7.74 -3.79
CA CYS A 182 3.20 6.81 -4.59
C CYS A 182 4.12 7.57 -5.57
N THR A 183 5.17 6.90 -6.05
CA THR A 183 5.95 7.33 -7.21
C THR A 183 5.52 6.55 -8.44
N VAL A 184 5.33 7.23 -9.56
CA VAL A 184 4.95 6.60 -10.84
C VAL A 184 5.83 7.14 -11.95
N LEU A 185 6.49 6.25 -12.69
CA LEU A 185 7.28 6.64 -13.87
C LEU A 185 6.39 7.30 -14.92
N LYS A 186 6.88 8.37 -15.57
CA LYS A 186 6.13 9.06 -16.63
C LYS A 186 5.81 8.14 -17.81
N ALA A 187 6.71 7.21 -18.12
CA ALA A 187 6.53 6.19 -19.15
C ALA A 187 5.46 5.14 -18.78
N ASN A 188 5.10 4.98 -17.50
CA ASN A 188 4.07 4.04 -17.09
C ASN A 188 2.68 4.68 -17.20
N HIS A 189 2.26 4.95 -18.44
CA HIS A 189 0.98 5.60 -18.75
C HIS A 189 -0.23 4.85 -18.18
N ARG A 190 -0.18 3.51 -18.13
CA ARG A 190 -1.23 2.68 -17.54
C ARG A 190 -1.40 2.98 -16.05
N ALA A 191 -0.30 3.02 -15.30
CA ALA A 191 -0.34 3.34 -13.87
C ALA A 191 -0.77 4.79 -13.64
N LEU A 192 -0.27 5.75 -14.43
CA LEU A 192 -0.68 7.16 -14.31
C LEU A 192 -2.19 7.34 -14.53
N LYS A 193 -2.74 6.72 -15.58
CA LYS A 193 -4.16 6.72 -15.87
C LYS A 193 -4.96 6.11 -14.72
N PHE A 194 -4.50 4.97 -14.21
CA PHE A 194 -5.12 4.32 -13.06
C PHE A 194 -5.14 5.23 -11.82
N TYR A 195 -4.00 5.77 -11.39
CA TYR A 195 -3.95 6.59 -10.18
C TYR A 195 -4.76 7.89 -10.32
N ARG A 196 -4.66 8.58 -11.47
CA ARG A 196 -5.36 9.86 -11.68
C ARG A 196 -6.86 9.69 -11.89
N GLU A 197 -7.26 8.82 -12.81
CA GLU A 197 -8.67 8.71 -13.20
C GLU A 197 -9.46 7.75 -12.33
N ARG A 198 -8.82 6.66 -11.89
CA ARG A 198 -9.50 5.60 -11.12
C ARG A 198 -9.27 5.71 -9.63
N CYS A 199 -8.21 6.38 -9.15
CA CYS A 199 -8.00 6.60 -7.71
C CYS A 199 -8.09 8.07 -7.32
N HIS A 200 -8.27 8.99 -8.27
CA HIS A 200 -8.36 10.43 -8.03
C HIS A 200 -7.11 11.03 -7.36
N PHE A 201 -5.93 10.46 -7.66
CA PHE A 201 -4.68 11.02 -7.20
C PHE A 201 -4.30 12.25 -8.02
N SER A 202 -3.67 13.21 -7.36
CA SER A 202 -3.10 14.42 -7.94
C SER A 202 -1.59 14.46 -7.70
N ASN A 203 -0.86 15.35 -8.38
CA ASN A 203 0.56 15.53 -8.09
C ASN A 203 0.74 16.09 -6.67
N ASP A 204 1.71 15.57 -5.94
CA ASP A 204 2.09 16.09 -4.63
C ASP A 204 2.95 17.35 -4.77
N GLU A 205 3.00 18.17 -3.72
CA GLU A 205 3.90 19.33 -3.64
C GLU A 205 5.38 18.93 -3.76
N SER A 206 5.74 17.71 -3.39
CA SER A 206 7.08 17.15 -3.53
C SER A 206 7.41 16.61 -4.94
N ASP A 207 6.48 16.65 -5.89
CA ASP A 207 6.74 16.13 -7.24
C ASP A 207 7.89 16.92 -7.90
N PRO A 208 9.04 16.27 -8.22
CA PRO A 208 10.18 16.94 -8.83
C PRO A 208 9.96 17.31 -10.30
N ASN A 209 8.84 16.87 -10.90
CA ASN A 209 8.54 17.02 -12.32
C ASN A 209 9.65 16.45 -13.24
N SER A 210 10.27 15.34 -12.85
CA SER A 210 11.40 14.71 -13.57
C SER A 210 10.94 13.53 -14.45
N SER A 211 11.66 12.41 -14.51
CA SER A 211 11.27 11.18 -15.22
C SER A 211 10.10 10.42 -14.56
N TYR A 212 9.68 10.84 -13.37
CA TYR A 212 8.55 10.30 -12.63
C TYR A 212 7.68 11.41 -12.03
N HIS A 213 6.50 11.01 -11.56
CA HIS A 213 5.61 11.84 -10.75
C HIS A 213 5.51 11.28 -9.34
N VAL A 214 5.48 12.17 -8.35
CA VAL A 214 5.02 11.84 -7.00
C VAL A 214 3.55 12.22 -6.91
N LEU A 215 2.70 11.23 -6.64
CA LEU A 215 1.25 11.41 -6.58
C LEU A 215 0.74 11.27 -5.15
N LYS A 216 -0.36 11.95 -4.84
CA LYS A 216 -1.11 11.87 -3.58
C LYS A 216 -2.60 11.63 -3.79
N GLY A 217 -3.18 10.75 -2.98
CA GLY A 217 -4.59 10.72 -2.64
C GLY A 217 -4.83 11.46 -1.31
N ILE A 218 -5.90 12.25 -1.24
CA ILE A 218 -6.30 12.97 -0.02
C ILE A 218 -7.16 12.04 0.83
N LEU A 219 -6.84 11.95 2.13
CA LEU A 219 -7.50 11.08 3.11
C LEU A 219 -8.50 11.83 3.97
#